data_AF-A0A9D5RD48-F1
#
_entry.id   AF-A0A9D5RD48-F1
#
_cell.length_a   1.000
_cell.length_b   1.000
_cell.length_c   1.000
_cell.angle_alpha   90.00
_cell.angle_beta   90.00
_cell.angle_gamma   90.00
#
_symmetry.space_group_name_H-M   'P 1'
#
loop_
_entity.id
_entity.type
_entity.pdbx_description
1 polymer ?
#
loop_
_entity_poly.entity_id
_entity_poly.type
_entity_poly.pdbx_seq_one_letter_code
_entity_poly.pdbx_strand_id
1 'polypeptide(L)'
;MTFSFDDGVTQDIRMIEILDKYGLKATFNLKSGKFGTNYPYETNGKIEERRLIEPTQVKELYKNHEVAVHTVGHFNLMNSQILV
;
A
#
# COMPACT_ATOMS: atom_id res chain seq x y z
N MET A 1 16.20 -0.56 13.77
CA MET A 1 15.39 0.36 12.92
C MET A 1 14.39 -0.49 12.18
N THR A 2 13.16 0.00 12.03
CA THR A 2 12.06 -0.67 11.34
C THR A 2 11.50 0.27 10.29
N PHE A 3 11.15 -0.27 9.13
CA PHE A 3 10.50 0.45 8.04
C PHE A 3 9.13 -0.15 7.80
N SER A 4 8.11 0.70 7.67
CA SER A 4 6.76 0.25 7.34
C SER A 4 6.09 1.21 6.38
N PHE A 5 5.38 0.67 5.40
CA PHE A 5 4.66 1.42 4.38
C PHE A 5 3.24 0.89 4.24
N ASP A 6 2.31 1.78 3.95
CA ASP A 6 0.88 1.48 3.91
C ASP A 6 0.34 1.53 2.48
N ASP A 7 -0.89 1.04 2.31
CA ASP A 7 -1.75 1.20 1.15
C ASP A 7 -1.47 0.33 -0.09
N GLY A 8 -0.24 -0.13 -0.32
CA GLY A 8 0.09 -0.94 -1.50
C GLY A 8 0.03 -0.14 -2.81
N VAL A 9 0.65 1.03 -2.83
CA VAL A 9 0.65 1.96 -3.98
C VAL A 9 1.76 1.62 -4.97
N THR A 10 1.65 2.05 -6.23
CA THR A 10 2.67 1.75 -7.26
C THR A 10 4.07 2.30 -6.93
N GLN A 11 4.17 3.29 -6.04
CA GLN A 11 5.45 3.79 -5.52
C GLN A 11 6.23 2.73 -4.73
N ASP A 12 5.56 1.70 -4.20
CA ASP A 12 6.20 0.60 -3.49
C ASP A 12 7.20 -0.15 -4.37
N ILE A 13 7.01 -0.15 -5.69
CA ILE A 13 7.95 -0.77 -6.64
C ILE A 13 9.35 -0.15 -6.50
N ARG A 14 9.44 1.18 -6.58
CA ARG A 14 10.72 1.87 -6.45
C ARG A 14 11.26 1.81 -5.03
N MET A 15 10.37 1.79 -4.03
CA MET A 15 10.79 1.67 -2.64
C MET A 15 11.44 0.32 -2.37
N ILE A 16 10.83 -0.77 -2.85
CA ILE A 16 11.37 -2.13 -2.75
C ILE A 16 12.70 -2.25 -3.48
N GLU A 17 12.83 -1.70 -4.69
CA GLU A 17 14.12 -1.67 -5.40
C GLU A 17 15.24 -1.03 -4.57
N ILE A 18 14.94 0.06 -3.87
CA ILE A 18 15.91 0.75 -2.99
C ILE A 18 16.22 -0.12 -1.77
N LEU A 19 15.20 -0.66 -1.10
CA LEU A 19 15.39 -1.49 0.08
C LEU A 19 16.22 -2.75 -0.26
N ASP A 20 15.87 -3.45 -1.33
CA ASP A 20 16.58 -4.65 -1.80
C ASP A 20 18.03 -4.31 -2.18
N LYS A 21 18.27 -3.18 -2.86
CA LYS A 21 19.63 -2.73 -3.21
C LYS A 21 20.54 -2.58 -1.99
N TYR A 22 20.00 -2.16 -0.85
CA TYR A 22 20.76 -1.95 0.39
C TYR A 22 20.61 -3.10 1.39
N GLY A 23 19.94 -4.19 1.04
CA GLY A 23 19.71 -5.34 1.92
C GLY A 23 18.80 -5.01 3.12
N LEU A 24 17.96 -3.99 3.01
CA LEU A 24 17.04 -3.55 4.06
C LEU A 24 15.70 -4.28 3.96
N LYS A 25 15.10 -4.57 5.11
CA LYS A 25 13.76 -5.18 5.21
C LYS A 25 12.75 -4.17 5.74
N ALA A 26 11.50 -4.36 5.33
CA ALA A 26 10.37 -3.50 5.66
C ALA A 26 9.11 -4.35 5.75
N THR A 27 8.08 -3.78 6.38
CA THR A 27 6.73 -4.33 6.45
C THR A 27 5.80 -3.51 5.58
N PHE A 28 5.06 -4.15 4.68
CA PHE A 28 4.08 -3.49 3.81
C PHE A 28 2.67 -3.85 4.28
N ASN A 29 1.92 -2.85 4.76
CA ASN A 29 0.56 -3.00 5.26
C ASN A 29 -0.42 -2.80 4.09
N LEU A 30 -0.97 -3.89 3.56
CA LEU A 30 -1.77 -3.86 2.34
C LEU A 30 -3.28 -3.83 2.60
N LYS A 31 -4.01 -3.12 1.73
CA LYS A 31 -5.49 -3.03 1.73
C LYS A 31 -6.08 -4.00 0.72
N SER A 32 -6.58 -5.14 1.21
CA SER A 32 -7.02 -6.23 0.33
C SER A 32 -8.19 -5.88 -0.59
N GLY A 33 -9.03 -4.91 -0.22
CA GLY A 33 -10.21 -4.49 -1.00
C GLY A 33 -9.96 -3.36 -1.99
N LYS A 34 -8.70 -2.94 -2.23
CA LYS A 34 -8.37 -1.79 -3.09
C LYS A 34 -7.31 -2.08 -4.17
N PHE A 35 -6.78 -3.30 -4.25
CA PHE A 35 -5.84 -3.67 -5.31
C PHE A 35 -6.42 -3.42 -6.72
N GLY A 36 -5.55 -3.00 -7.64
CA GLY A 36 -5.91 -2.67 -9.02
C GLY A 36 -6.86 -1.47 -9.19
N THR A 37 -7.10 -0.68 -8.14
CA THR A 37 -7.92 0.54 -8.23
C THR A 37 -7.07 1.79 -8.39
N ASN A 38 -7.64 2.79 -9.05
CA ASN A 38 -7.06 4.12 -9.20
C ASN A 38 -8.06 5.18 -8.73
N TYR A 39 -7.59 6.23 -8.05
CA TYR A 39 -8.43 7.34 -7.62
C TYR A 39 -7.63 8.65 -7.51
N PRO A 40 -8.29 9.81 -7.64
CA PRO A 40 -7.66 11.09 -7.38
C PRO A 40 -7.24 11.17 -5.90
N TYR A 41 -6.03 11.63 -5.66
CA TYR A 41 -5.47 11.82 -4.34
C TYR A 41 -4.81 13.20 -4.27
N GLU A 42 -5.29 14.04 -3.34
CA GLU A 42 -4.71 15.36 -3.14
C GLU A 42 -3.48 15.26 -2.24
N THR A 43 -2.36 15.83 -2.69
CA THR A 43 -1.15 15.99 -1.91
C THR A 43 -0.64 17.42 -2.09
N ASN A 44 -0.54 18.17 -1.00
CA ASN A 44 -0.05 19.56 -1.00
C ASN A 44 -0.77 20.48 -2.01
N GLY A 45 -2.11 20.37 -2.12
CA GLY A 45 -2.92 21.16 -3.05
C GLY A 45 -2.82 20.74 -4.51
N LYS A 46 -2.16 19.62 -4.83
CA LYS A 46 -2.12 19.00 -6.16
C LYS A 46 -2.92 17.71 -6.16
N ILE A 47 -3.78 17.54 -7.15
CA ILE A 47 -4.50 16.28 -7.38
C ILE A 47 -3.65 15.42 -8.32
N GLU A 48 -3.25 14.26 -7.83
CA GLU A 48 -2.55 13.24 -8.61
C GLU A 48 -3.37 11.95 -8.63
N GLU A 49 -3.18 11.12 -9.65
CA GLU A 49 -3.80 9.80 -9.68
C GLU A 49 -2.99 8.84 -8.79
N ARG A 50 -3.62 8.34 -7.73
CA ARG A 50 -3.06 7.27 -6.92
C ARG A 50 -3.51 5.93 -7.48
N ARG A 51 -2.54 5.09 -7.84
CA ARG A 51 -2.74 3.74 -8.37
C ARG A 51 -2.28 2.70 -7.35
N LEU A 52 -3.07 1.66 -7.12
CA LEU A 52 -2.64 0.53 -6.29
C LEU A 52 -2.08 -0.61 -7.12
N ILE A 53 -1.25 -1.43 -6.49
CA ILE A 53 -0.67 -2.64 -7.07
C ILE A 53 -1.78 -3.60 -7.50
N GLU A 54 -1.59 -4.23 -8.67
CA GLU A 54 -2.50 -5.26 -9.16
C GLU A 54 -2.44 -6.51 -8.27
N PRO A 55 -3.57 -7.19 -7.98
CA PRO A 55 -3.58 -8.38 -7.13
C PRO A 55 -2.58 -9.45 -7.59
N THR A 56 -2.40 -9.58 -8.91
CA THR A 56 -1.49 -10.53 -9.54
C THR A 56 -0.02 -10.24 -9.30
N GLN A 57 0.34 -8.99 -8.97
CA GLN A 57 1.72 -8.55 -8.75
C GLN A 57 2.15 -8.69 -7.29
N VAL A 58 1.20 -8.66 -6.34
CA VAL A 58 1.48 -8.60 -4.89
C VAL A 58 2.46 -9.68 -4.44
N LYS A 59 2.21 -10.94 -4.78
CA LYS A 59 3.04 -12.05 -4.31
C LYS A 59 4.50 -11.90 -4.71
N GLU A 60 4.76 -11.54 -5.96
CA GLU A 60 6.12 -11.44 -6.50
C GLU A 60 6.80 -10.16 -6.02
N LEU A 61 6.08 -9.03 -6.01
CA LEU A 61 6.62 -7.74 -5.64
C LEU A 61 7.12 -7.72 -4.19
N TYR A 62 6.35 -8.26 -3.25
CA TYR A 62 6.67 -8.21 -1.82
C TYR A 62 7.41 -9.45 -1.30
N LYS A 63 7.85 -10.38 -2.16
CA LYS A 63 8.41 -11.68 -1.76
C LYS A 63 9.58 -11.63 -0.77
N ASN A 64 10.32 -10.52 -0.76
CA ASN A 64 11.49 -10.30 0.08
C ASN A 64 11.18 -9.52 1.37
N HIS A 65 9.94 -9.09 1.57
CA HIS A 65 9.52 -8.21 2.65
C HIS A 65 8.37 -8.85 3.45
N GLU A 66 8.13 -8.32 4.66
CA GLU A 66 6.97 -8.73 5.43
C GLU A 66 5.70 -8.08 4.84
N VAL A 67 4.60 -8.83 4.75
CA VAL A 67 3.30 -8.32 4.36
C VAL A 67 2.36 -8.41 5.54
N ALA A 68 1.74 -7.28 5.89
CA ALA A 68 0.79 -7.15 6.99
C ALA A 68 -0.56 -6.62 6.50
N VAL A 69 -1.58 -6.74 7.35
CA VAL A 69 -2.95 -6.35 7.01
C VAL A 69 -3.21 -4.89 7.37
N HIS A 70 -3.70 -4.10 6.41
CA HIS A 70 -4.17 -2.73 6.63
C HIS A 70 -5.68 -2.60 6.45
N THR A 71 -6.43 -3.58 6.98
CA THR A 71 -7.88 -3.79 6.80
C THR A 71 -8.26 -4.07 5.33
N VAL A 72 -9.57 -4.27 5.06
CA VAL A 72 -10.08 -4.38 3.68
C VAL A 72 -10.00 -3.04 2.95
N GLY A 73 -10.19 -1.93 3.67
CA GLY A 73 -10.09 -0.57 3.15
C GLY A 73 -10.24 0.46 4.27
N HIS A 74 -9.83 1.71 4.00
CA HIS A 74 -9.95 2.77 5.01
C HIS A 74 -11.42 3.10 5.28
N PHE A 75 -11.87 2.80 6.49
CA PHE A 75 -13.12 3.32 7.01
C PHE A 75 -12.87 4.72 7.51
N ASN A 76 -13.64 5.69 7.01
CA ASN A 76 -13.59 7.04 7.56
C ASN A 76 -14.07 6.99 9.02
N LEU A 77 -13.28 7.57 9.93
CA LEU A 77 -13.58 7.66 11.35
C LEU A 77 -14.95 8.28 11.65
N MET A 78 -15.49 9.10 10.74
CA MET A 78 -16.79 9.76 10.90
C MET A 78 -17.97 8.98 10.31
N ASN A 79 -17.72 7.96 9.47
CA ASN A 79 -18.77 7.21 8.75
C ASN A 79 -18.65 5.70 8.97
N SER A 80 -18.31 5.26 10.19
CA SER A 80 -18.33 3.84 10.54
C SER A 80 -19.77 3.37 10.78
N GLN A 81 -20.52 3.05 9.72
CA GLN A 81 -21.59 2.07 9.84
C GLN A 81 -20.92 0.70 9.92
N ILE A 82 -20.64 0.28 11.15
CA ILE A 82 -20.23 -1.09 11.43
C ILE A 82 -21.46 -1.96 11.13
N LEU A 83 -21.45 -2.66 10.00
CA LEU A 83 -22.30 -3.82 9.80
C LEU A 83 -21.68 -4.95 10.63
N VAL A 84 -22.22 -5.15 11.84
CA VAL A 84 -22.12 -6.40 12.60
C VAL A 84 -23.31 -7.27 12.24
#